data_AF-A0A5C9BUU2-F1
#
_entry.id   AF-A0A5C9BUU2-F1
#
_cell.length_a   1.000
_cell.length_b   1.000
_cell.length_c   1.000
_cell.angle_alpha   90.00
_cell.angle_beta   90.00
_cell.angle_gamma   90.00
#
_symmetry.space_group_name_H-M   'P 1'
#
loop_
_entity.id
_entity.type
_entity.pdbx_description
1 polymer ?
#
loop_
_entity_poly.entity_id
_entity_poly.type
_entity_poly.pdbx_seq_one_letter_code
_entity_poly.pdbx_strand_id
1 'polypeptide(L)'
;MNPLLDFSGLPRFSEIRTEHVSPAAEQLLMENRALVASLLHDAATPSWDNFMQPLADANERLSRTWGQVGHLNAVMNAAALREAYNANLPKITQYYAELGQNLGLFNKVKAIRDGAEFAGLSTARQKIIGNELRDFRLGGAELPEDKKARFLAIQEEQSTLCSKFSDNLLDATNAYSWLVTDEAELSGIPADERQVAAEAAQEAGKSGWLFTLKAPSYLPLMQYADNRALRERMYRAYVTRASELEKTEFDNTQLMAQILKPRRSR
;
A
#
# COMPACT_ATOMS: atom_id res chain seq x y z
N MET A 1 -6.56 -20.09 14.96
CA MET A 1 -5.49 -19.93 13.96
C MET A 1 -5.66 -18.57 13.32
N ASN A 2 -4.58 -17.78 13.14
CA ASN A 2 -4.68 -16.46 12.50
C ASN A 2 -4.73 -16.67 10.98
N PRO A 3 -5.80 -16.24 10.27
CA PRO A 3 -5.94 -16.49 8.82
C PRO A 3 -4.87 -15.78 7.99
N LEU A 4 -4.26 -14.71 8.51
CA LEU A 4 -3.14 -14.02 7.86
C LEU A 4 -1.84 -14.83 7.86
N LEU A 5 -1.78 -15.93 8.64
CA LEU A 5 -0.64 -16.84 8.73
C LEU A 5 -0.90 -18.19 8.06
N ASP A 6 -2.07 -18.37 7.43
CA ASP A 6 -2.37 -19.56 6.62
C ASP A 6 -2.00 -19.30 5.15
N PHE A 7 -0.97 -20.01 4.68
CA PHE A 7 -0.43 -19.88 3.33
C PHE A 7 -0.79 -21.06 2.41
N SER A 8 -1.63 -22.00 2.89
CA SER A 8 -1.95 -23.26 2.20
C SER A 8 -2.78 -23.10 0.91
N GLY A 9 -3.32 -21.91 0.66
CA GLY A 9 -4.12 -21.62 -0.53
C GLY A 9 -4.29 -20.12 -0.78
N LEU A 10 -5.44 -19.76 -1.34
CA LEU A 10 -5.82 -18.37 -1.57
C LEU A 10 -6.10 -17.62 -0.26
N PRO A 11 -5.87 -16.30 -0.21
CA PRO A 11 -6.27 -15.46 0.92
C PRO A 11 -7.73 -15.67 1.34
N ARG A 12 -7.95 -15.94 2.63
CA ARG A 12 -9.30 -16.10 3.21
C ARG A 12 -9.86 -14.77 3.68
N PHE A 13 -10.09 -13.84 2.74
CA PHE A 13 -10.49 -12.46 3.06
C PHE A 13 -11.71 -12.35 3.98
N SER A 14 -12.68 -13.27 3.85
CA SER A 14 -13.88 -13.32 4.70
C SER A 14 -13.60 -13.66 6.17
N GLU A 15 -12.44 -14.25 6.48
CA GLU A 15 -12.06 -14.65 7.83
C GLU A 15 -11.15 -13.61 8.51
N ILE A 16 -10.53 -12.71 7.72
CA ILE A 16 -9.59 -11.71 8.23
C ILE A 16 -10.34 -10.64 9.01
N ARG A 17 -9.93 -10.43 10.26
CA ARG A 17 -10.43 -9.37 11.14
C ARG A 17 -9.32 -8.43 11.55
N THR A 18 -9.67 -7.21 11.92
CA THR A 18 -8.73 -6.17 12.35
C THR A 18 -7.79 -6.64 13.47
N GLU A 19 -8.31 -7.40 14.43
CA GLU A 19 -7.53 -7.97 15.55
C GLU A 19 -6.44 -8.96 15.13
N HIS A 20 -6.47 -9.46 13.89
CA HIS A 20 -5.46 -10.39 13.37
C HIS A 20 -4.21 -9.68 12.85
N VAL A 21 -4.31 -8.40 12.50
CA VAL A 21 -3.27 -7.64 11.78
C VAL A 21 -1.99 -7.53 12.61
N SER A 22 -2.05 -6.93 13.80
CA SER A 22 -0.86 -6.71 14.63
C SER A 22 -0.20 -8.03 15.06
N PRO A 23 -0.93 -9.05 15.56
CA PRO A 23 -0.31 -10.31 15.95
C PRO A 23 0.39 -11.03 14.79
N ALA A 24 -0.20 -11.03 13.58
CA ALA A 24 0.43 -11.65 12.41
C ALA A 24 1.70 -10.91 11.97
N ALA A 25 1.64 -9.57 11.93
CA ALA A 25 2.79 -8.75 11.56
C ALA A 25 3.93 -8.93 12.56
N GLU A 26 3.66 -8.85 13.87
CA GLU A 26 4.67 -8.99 14.92
C GLU A 26 5.32 -10.37 14.92
N GLN A 27 4.53 -11.43 14.75
CA GLN A 27 5.06 -12.78 14.65
C GLN A 27 6.03 -12.92 13.46
N LEU A 28 5.61 -12.51 12.26
CA LEU A 28 6.44 -12.65 11.06
C LEU A 28 7.69 -11.76 11.11
N LEU A 29 7.58 -10.54 11.64
CA LEU A 29 8.72 -9.66 11.84
C LEU A 29 9.75 -10.26 12.80
N MET A 30 9.29 -10.88 13.89
CA MET A 30 10.15 -11.57 14.85
C MET A 30 10.83 -12.80 14.22
N GLU A 31 10.06 -13.67 13.56
CA GLU A 31 10.57 -14.86 12.87
C GLU A 31 11.62 -14.48 11.81
N ASN A 32 11.32 -13.47 11.01
CA ASN A 32 12.22 -13.02 9.95
C ASN A 32 13.51 -12.41 10.50
N ARG A 33 13.45 -11.60 11.57
CA ARG A 33 14.66 -11.05 12.20
C ARG A 33 15.53 -12.15 12.82
N ALA A 34 14.92 -13.15 13.43
CA ALA A 34 15.64 -14.32 13.96
C ALA A 34 16.32 -15.10 12.84
N LEU A 35 15.64 -15.34 11.71
CA LEU A 35 16.23 -15.98 10.54
C LEU A 35 17.41 -15.17 10.01
N VAL A 36 17.24 -13.86 9.79
CA VAL A 36 18.32 -12.99 9.31
C VAL A 36 19.54 -13.06 10.22
N ALA A 37 19.35 -13.00 11.54
CA ALA A 37 20.45 -13.15 12.50
C ALA A 37 21.15 -14.51 12.36
N SER A 38 20.39 -15.60 12.20
CA SER A 38 20.97 -16.94 12.01
C SER A 38 21.76 -17.05 10.70
N LEU A 39 21.22 -16.52 9.60
CA LEU A 39 21.88 -16.52 8.29
C LEU A 39 23.16 -15.69 8.29
N LEU A 40 23.22 -14.61 9.07
CA LEU A 40 24.41 -13.78 9.23
C LEU A 40 25.48 -14.47 10.09
N HIS A 41 25.09 -15.23 11.11
CA HIS A 41 26.01 -15.97 11.98
C HIS A 41 26.52 -17.27 11.36
N ASP A 42 25.83 -17.82 10.36
CA ASP A 42 26.29 -19.03 9.67
C ASP A 42 27.65 -18.79 8.99
N ALA A 43 28.64 -19.59 9.37
CA ALA A 43 30.00 -19.56 8.83
C ALA A 43 30.15 -20.35 7.53
N ALA A 44 29.13 -21.12 7.12
CA ALA A 44 29.11 -21.79 5.83
C ALA A 44 29.22 -20.78 4.68
N THR A 45 29.84 -21.21 3.58
CA THR A 45 29.84 -20.43 2.35
C THR A 45 28.40 -20.23 1.88
N PRO A 46 27.93 -18.98 1.68
CA PRO A 46 26.56 -18.73 1.27
C PRO A 46 26.34 -19.29 -0.14
N SER A 47 25.18 -19.90 -0.35
CA SER A 47 24.72 -20.50 -1.60
C SER A 47 23.26 -20.12 -1.87
N TRP A 48 22.73 -20.53 -3.02
CA TRP A 48 21.30 -20.38 -3.26
C TRP A 48 20.46 -21.06 -2.17
N ASP A 49 20.76 -22.32 -1.87
CA ASP A 49 19.91 -23.16 -1.02
C ASP A 49 20.03 -22.83 0.48
N ASN A 50 21.22 -22.44 0.96
CA ASN A 50 21.43 -22.18 2.39
C ASN A 50 21.21 -20.70 2.79
N PHE A 51 21.12 -19.78 1.82
CA PHE A 51 21.04 -18.35 2.10
C PHE A 51 19.94 -17.64 1.30
N MET A 52 19.94 -17.72 -0.03
CA MET A 52 18.96 -16.99 -0.85
C MET A 52 17.54 -17.52 -0.67
N GLN A 53 17.37 -18.85 -0.75
CA GLN A 53 16.07 -19.49 -0.67
C GLN A 53 15.40 -19.27 0.70
N PRO A 54 16.06 -19.52 1.85
CA PRO A 54 15.45 -19.27 3.15
C PRO A 54 15.07 -17.81 3.37
N LEU A 55 15.93 -16.88 2.94
CA LEU A 55 15.66 -15.44 3.04
C LEU A 55 14.45 -15.04 2.20
N ALA A 56 14.34 -15.55 0.98
CA ALA A 56 13.20 -15.30 0.10
C ALA A 56 11.90 -15.88 0.69
N ASP A 57 11.92 -17.11 1.17
CA ASP A 57 10.73 -17.79 1.72
C ASP A 57 10.18 -17.07 2.96
N ALA A 58 11.05 -16.58 3.84
CA ALA A 58 10.64 -15.81 5.01
C ALA A 58 10.05 -14.44 4.64
N ASN A 59 10.67 -13.73 3.69
CA ASN A 59 10.16 -12.44 3.21
C ASN A 59 8.85 -12.59 2.44
N GLU A 60 8.67 -13.69 1.69
CA GLU A 60 7.43 -14.00 0.99
C GLU A 60 6.26 -14.14 1.96
N ARG A 61 6.45 -14.79 3.12
CA ARG A 61 5.40 -14.89 4.15
C ARG A 61 4.95 -13.51 4.63
N LEU A 62 5.89 -12.63 4.97
CA LEU A 62 5.58 -11.26 5.39
C LEU A 62 4.91 -10.46 4.26
N SER A 63 5.42 -10.56 3.04
CA SER A 63 4.87 -9.90 1.85
C SER A 63 3.43 -10.33 1.57
N ARG A 64 3.15 -11.64 1.60
CA ARG A 64 1.80 -12.19 1.41
C ARG A 64 0.83 -11.75 2.50
N THR A 65 1.26 -11.72 3.75
CA THR A 65 0.44 -11.23 4.87
C THR A 65 0.15 -9.73 4.71
N TRP A 66 1.18 -8.92 4.49
CA TRP A 66 1.02 -7.47 4.39
C TRP A 66 0.25 -7.04 3.12
N GLY A 67 0.41 -7.78 2.02
CA GLY A 67 -0.36 -7.60 0.80
C GLY A 67 -1.86 -7.81 1.00
N GLN A 68 -2.26 -8.80 1.82
CA GLN A 68 -3.66 -9.01 2.17
C GLN A 68 -4.23 -7.84 2.99
N VAL A 69 -3.49 -7.38 4.01
CA VAL A 69 -3.90 -6.24 4.84
C VAL A 69 -3.98 -4.96 4.01
N GLY A 70 -2.97 -4.69 3.18
CA GLY A 70 -2.93 -3.53 2.29
C GLY A 70 -4.06 -3.55 1.25
N HIS A 71 -4.39 -4.72 0.70
CA HIS A 71 -5.53 -4.87 -0.20
C HIS A 71 -6.85 -4.52 0.50
N LEU A 72 -7.12 -5.11 1.66
CA LEU A 72 -8.33 -4.81 2.44
C LEU A 72 -8.40 -3.32 2.81
N ASN A 73 -7.28 -2.71 3.18
CA ASN A 73 -7.22 -1.28 3.47
C ASN A 73 -7.57 -0.41 2.25
N ALA A 74 -7.32 -0.90 1.03
CA ALA A 74 -7.62 -0.20 -0.22
C ALA A 74 -9.06 -0.41 -0.72
N VAL A 75 -9.63 -1.61 -0.56
CA VAL A 75 -10.95 -1.95 -1.14
C VAL A 75 -12.10 -2.01 -0.14
N MET A 76 -11.80 -2.20 1.15
CA MET A 76 -12.76 -2.32 2.24
C MET A 76 -12.33 -1.48 3.45
N ASN A 77 -11.87 -0.26 3.20
CA ASN A 77 -11.39 0.65 4.24
C ASN A 77 -12.50 0.91 5.29
N ALA A 78 -12.16 0.70 6.55
CA ALA A 78 -12.98 1.04 7.71
C ALA A 78 -12.07 1.63 8.79
N ALA A 79 -12.63 2.46 9.69
CA ALA A 79 -11.85 3.15 10.72
C ALA A 79 -10.93 2.20 11.51
N ALA A 80 -11.46 1.07 11.99
CA ALA A 80 -10.69 0.09 12.74
C ALA A 80 -9.57 -0.56 11.91
N LEU A 81 -9.83 -0.90 10.64
CA LEU A 81 -8.82 -1.48 9.75
C LEU A 81 -7.72 -0.45 9.42
N ARG A 82 -8.10 0.80 9.17
CA ARG A 82 -7.17 1.90 8.90
C ARG A 82 -6.26 2.15 10.10
N GLU A 83 -6.81 2.15 11.31
CA GLU A 83 -6.05 2.27 12.56
C GLU A 83 -5.04 1.12 12.71
N ALA A 84 -5.47 -0.12 12.53
CA ALA A 84 -4.58 -1.28 12.60
C ALA A 84 -3.50 -1.26 11.51
N TYR A 85 -3.84 -0.85 10.29
CA TYR A 85 -2.87 -0.68 9.21
C TYR A 85 -1.82 0.39 9.55
N ASN A 86 -2.26 1.58 9.95
CA ASN A 86 -1.38 2.70 10.29
C ASN A 86 -0.51 2.43 11.53
N ALA A 87 -1.00 1.63 12.49
CA ALA A 87 -0.21 1.21 13.65
C ALA A 87 0.92 0.21 13.31
N ASN A 88 0.78 -0.55 12.23
CA ASN A 88 1.77 -1.57 11.83
C ASN A 88 2.66 -1.13 10.66
N LEU A 89 2.21 -0.19 9.82
CA LEU A 89 2.97 0.31 8.67
C LEU A 89 4.40 0.77 9.01
N PRO A 90 4.65 1.50 10.12
CA PRO A 90 6.02 1.88 10.50
C PRO A 90 6.90 0.66 10.79
N LYS A 91 6.38 -0.35 11.51
CA LYS A 91 7.13 -1.57 11.85
C LYS A 91 7.56 -2.35 10.60
N ILE A 92 6.65 -2.43 9.61
CA ILE A 92 6.90 -3.09 8.33
C ILE A 92 7.92 -2.30 7.51
N THR A 93 7.76 -0.97 7.44
CA THR A 93 8.68 -0.09 6.70
C THR A 93 10.08 -0.15 7.29
N GLN A 94 10.18 -0.10 8.62
CA GLN A 94 11.44 -0.21 9.34
C GLN A 94 12.14 -1.53 9.02
N TYR A 95 11.43 -2.67 9.05
CA TYR A 95 12.02 -3.96 8.73
C TYR A 95 12.59 -4.05 7.31
N TYR A 96 11.85 -3.59 6.29
CA TYR A 96 12.36 -3.60 4.92
C TYR A 96 13.53 -2.63 4.72
N ALA A 97 13.56 -1.50 5.43
CA ALA A 97 14.69 -0.59 5.42
C ALA A 97 15.92 -1.19 6.13
N GLU A 98 15.74 -1.87 7.28
CA GLU A 98 16.78 -2.64 7.98
C GLU A 98 17.39 -3.69 7.05
N LEU A 99 16.56 -4.45 6.33
CA LEU A 99 17.02 -5.40 5.32
C LEU A 99 17.84 -4.71 4.22
N GLY A 100 17.28 -3.69 3.58
CA GLY A 100 17.93 -3.00 2.46
C GLY A 100 19.25 -2.32 2.83
N GLN A 101 19.46 -1.97 4.11
CA GLN A 101 20.69 -1.37 4.62
C GLN A 101 21.68 -2.37 5.23
N ASN A 102 21.31 -3.66 5.30
CA ASN A 102 22.12 -4.67 5.95
C ASN A 102 23.33 -5.05 5.09
N LEU A 103 24.48 -4.48 5.43
CA LEU A 103 25.74 -4.71 4.73
C LEU A 103 26.19 -6.19 4.80
N GLY A 104 25.87 -6.90 5.88
CA GLY A 104 26.17 -8.32 6.02
C GLY A 104 25.40 -9.17 5.01
N LEU A 105 24.10 -8.91 4.85
CA LEU A 105 23.28 -9.59 3.84
C LEU A 105 23.78 -9.27 2.43
N PHE A 106 24.02 -7.98 2.13
CA PHE A 106 24.57 -7.56 0.84
C PHE A 106 25.88 -8.28 0.50
N ASN A 107 26.81 -8.37 1.46
CA ASN A 107 28.09 -9.07 1.27
C ASN A 107 27.90 -10.57 1.02
N LYS A 108 26.96 -11.23 1.70
CA LYS A 108 26.65 -12.65 1.45
C LYS A 108 26.04 -12.86 0.06
N VAL A 109 25.11 -12.01 -0.38
CA VAL A 109 24.58 -12.08 -1.77
C VAL A 109 25.68 -11.84 -2.80
N LYS A 110 26.59 -10.88 -2.53
CA LYS A 110 27.74 -10.60 -3.39
C LYS A 110 28.70 -11.79 -3.47
N ALA A 111 28.96 -12.47 -2.35
CA ALA A 111 29.77 -13.68 -2.33
C ALA A 111 29.17 -14.80 -3.19
N ILE A 112 27.84 -14.96 -3.20
CA ILE A 112 27.17 -15.91 -4.11
C ILE A 112 27.38 -15.50 -5.56
N ARG A 113 27.19 -14.21 -5.88
CA ARG A 113 27.36 -13.66 -7.25
C ARG A 113 28.78 -13.85 -7.80
N ASP A 114 29.79 -13.72 -6.93
CA ASP A 114 31.21 -13.80 -7.27
C ASP A 114 31.76 -15.25 -7.15
N GLY A 115 30.97 -16.16 -6.57
CA GLY A 115 31.33 -17.55 -6.34
C GLY A 115 31.12 -18.47 -7.54
N ALA A 116 31.71 -19.67 -7.47
CA ALA A 116 31.67 -20.66 -8.54
C ALA A 116 30.25 -21.21 -8.84
N GLU A 117 29.37 -21.27 -7.84
CA GLU A 117 28.00 -21.76 -8.01
C GLU A 117 27.21 -20.90 -9.00
N PHE A 118 27.46 -19.58 -9.04
CA PHE A 118 26.66 -18.63 -9.83
C PHE A 118 26.55 -19.03 -11.30
N ALA A 119 27.65 -19.50 -11.90
CA ALA A 119 27.68 -19.92 -13.30
C ALA A 119 26.79 -21.15 -13.59
N GLY A 120 26.56 -21.99 -12.57
CA GLY A 120 25.70 -23.17 -12.65
C GLY A 120 24.23 -22.91 -12.30
N LEU A 121 23.89 -21.73 -11.77
CA LEU A 121 22.51 -21.36 -11.46
C LEU A 121 21.69 -21.12 -12.73
N SER A 122 20.37 -21.35 -12.64
CA SER A 122 19.46 -21.00 -13.73
C SER A 122 19.44 -19.48 -13.99
N THR A 123 19.09 -19.08 -15.21
CA THR A 123 18.97 -17.66 -15.60
C THR A 123 18.05 -16.88 -14.65
N ALA A 124 16.97 -17.50 -14.17
CA ALA A 124 16.06 -16.88 -13.22
C ALA A 124 16.75 -16.61 -11.86
N ARG A 125 17.47 -17.59 -11.31
CA ARG A 125 18.21 -17.45 -10.05
C ARG A 125 19.33 -16.40 -10.15
N GLN A 126 20.06 -16.41 -11.26
CA GLN A 126 21.08 -15.38 -11.54
C GLN A 126 20.45 -13.98 -11.60
N LYS A 127 19.28 -13.85 -12.23
CA LYS A 127 18.55 -12.58 -12.31
C LYS A 127 18.07 -12.09 -10.95
N ILE A 128 17.57 -12.99 -10.10
CA ILE A 128 17.17 -12.67 -8.73
C ILE A 128 18.36 -12.10 -7.96
N ILE A 129 19.51 -12.79 -7.94
CA ILE A 129 20.74 -12.30 -7.28
C ILE A 129 21.14 -10.91 -7.82
N GLY A 130 21.09 -10.72 -9.13
CA GLY A 130 21.41 -9.43 -9.75
C GLY A 130 20.46 -8.31 -9.34
N ASN A 131 19.16 -8.60 -9.21
CA ASN A 131 18.17 -7.64 -8.74
C ASN A 131 18.36 -7.33 -7.24
N GLU A 132 18.58 -8.34 -6.41
CA GLU A 132 18.85 -8.16 -4.98
C GLU A 132 20.06 -7.24 -4.76
N LEU A 133 21.18 -7.46 -5.46
CA LEU A 133 22.36 -6.58 -5.37
C LEU A 133 22.09 -5.14 -5.82
N ARG A 134 21.23 -4.94 -6.82
CA ARG A 134 20.79 -3.60 -7.23
C ARG A 134 19.93 -2.98 -6.11
N ASP A 135 19.02 -3.75 -5.54
CA ASP A 135 18.02 -3.26 -4.60
C ASP A 135 18.66 -2.96 -3.23
N PHE A 136 19.69 -3.70 -2.78
CA PHE A 136 20.53 -3.32 -1.64
C PHE A 136 21.24 -1.97 -1.85
N ARG A 137 21.78 -1.72 -3.05
CA ARG A 137 22.43 -0.43 -3.35
C ARG A 137 21.42 0.72 -3.33
N LEU A 138 20.25 0.52 -3.94
CA LEU A 138 19.14 1.49 -3.90
C LEU A 138 18.56 1.65 -2.48
N GLY A 139 18.65 0.61 -1.66
CA GLY A 139 18.31 0.59 -0.24
C GLY A 139 19.35 1.24 0.67
N GLY A 140 20.50 1.65 0.12
CA GLY A 140 21.54 2.33 0.86
C GLY A 140 22.46 1.43 1.69
N ALA A 141 22.60 0.14 1.35
CA ALA A 141 23.52 -0.78 2.03
C ALA A 141 24.97 -0.26 2.10
N GLU A 142 25.42 0.38 1.03
CA GLU A 142 26.77 0.94 0.89
C GLU A 142 26.88 2.40 1.37
N LEU A 143 25.81 2.98 1.96
CA LEU A 143 25.90 4.32 2.55
C LEU A 143 26.82 4.31 3.79
N PRO A 144 27.53 5.42 4.04
CA PRO A 144 28.20 5.66 5.32
C PRO A 144 27.24 5.52 6.51
N GLU A 145 27.75 5.04 7.65
CA GLU A 145 26.91 4.75 8.83
C GLU A 145 26.14 5.99 9.34
N ASP A 146 26.75 7.17 9.27
CA ASP A 146 26.15 8.46 9.61
C ASP A 146 25.00 8.87 8.68
N LYS A 147 24.91 8.26 7.49
CA LYS A 147 23.86 8.51 6.49
C LYS A 147 22.71 7.50 6.59
N LYS A 148 22.94 6.30 7.15
CA LYS A 148 21.94 5.23 7.22
C LYS A 148 20.74 5.61 8.09
N ALA A 149 20.99 6.18 9.26
CA ALA A 149 19.93 6.65 10.16
C ALA A 149 19.02 7.71 9.49
N ARG A 150 19.61 8.62 8.70
CA ARG A 150 18.84 9.62 7.95
C ARG A 150 18.00 8.99 6.84
N PHE A 151 18.54 7.99 6.12
CA PHE A 151 17.80 7.27 5.09
C PHE A 151 16.61 6.51 5.68
N LEU A 152 16.77 5.84 6.83
CA LEU A 152 15.68 5.15 7.53
C LEU A 152 14.56 6.13 7.90
N ALA A 153 14.91 7.27 8.53
CA ALA A 153 13.94 8.30 8.87
C ALA A 153 13.19 8.83 7.64
N ILE A 154 13.87 8.96 6.50
CA ILE A 154 13.25 9.35 5.22
C ILE A 154 12.27 8.29 4.70
N GLN A 155 12.55 6.99 4.87
CA GLN A 155 11.65 5.92 4.45
C GLN A 155 10.36 5.95 5.30
N GLU A 156 10.50 6.03 6.63
CA GLU A 156 9.38 6.10 7.57
C GLU A 156 8.50 7.34 7.37
N GLU A 157 9.14 8.50 7.17
CA GLU A 157 8.45 9.75 6.85
C GLU A 157 7.67 9.58 5.53
N GLN A 158 8.30 9.06 4.46
CA GLN A 158 7.62 8.87 3.18
C GLN A 158 6.45 7.88 3.25
N SER A 159 6.59 6.74 3.94
CA SER A 159 5.50 5.77 4.08
C SER A 159 4.31 6.39 4.81
N THR A 160 4.58 7.16 5.87
CA THR A 160 3.54 7.83 6.66
C THR A 160 2.81 8.89 5.84
N LEU A 161 3.56 9.75 5.14
CA LEU A 161 2.99 10.78 4.28
C LEU A 161 2.17 10.19 3.12
N CYS A 162 2.62 9.10 2.50
CA CYS A 162 1.88 8.42 1.43
C CYS A 162 0.59 7.76 1.93
N SER A 163 0.60 7.19 3.15
CA SER A 163 -0.61 6.66 3.79
C SER A 163 -1.61 7.79 4.05
N LYS A 164 -1.15 8.89 4.67
CA LYS A 164 -1.98 10.08 4.92
C LYS A 164 -2.56 10.68 3.65
N PHE A 165 -1.80 10.72 2.56
CA PHE A 165 -2.27 11.20 1.26
C PHE A 165 -3.46 10.36 0.77
N SER A 166 -3.33 9.04 0.87
CA SER A 166 -4.35 8.09 0.44
C SER A 166 -5.60 8.19 1.31
N ASP A 167 -5.43 8.28 2.63
CA ASP A 167 -6.53 8.47 3.60
C ASP A 167 -7.29 9.77 3.32
N ASN A 168 -6.59 10.89 3.15
CA ASN A 168 -7.19 12.19 2.81
C ASN A 168 -7.99 12.14 1.50
N LEU A 169 -7.45 11.48 0.46
CA LEU A 169 -8.13 11.34 -0.82
C LEU A 169 -9.41 10.51 -0.70
N LEU A 170 -9.37 9.44 0.09
CA LEU A 170 -10.53 8.60 0.36
C LEU A 170 -11.59 9.36 1.16
N ASP A 171 -11.19 10.09 2.19
CA ASP A 171 -12.10 10.88 3.04
C ASP A 171 -12.75 12.02 2.24
N ALA A 172 -11.99 12.71 1.39
CA ALA A 172 -12.54 13.70 0.45
C ALA A 172 -13.55 13.08 -0.54
N THR A 173 -13.28 11.86 -1.02
CA THR A 173 -14.19 11.13 -1.91
C THR A 173 -15.49 10.74 -1.19
N ASN A 174 -15.40 10.31 0.08
CA ASN A 174 -16.54 9.88 0.88
C ASN A 174 -17.39 11.05 1.42
N ALA A 175 -16.77 12.20 1.69
CA ALA A 175 -17.45 13.36 2.26
C ALA A 175 -18.37 14.08 1.26
N TYR A 176 -18.20 13.84 -0.04
CA TYR A 176 -19.01 14.46 -1.08
C TYR A 176 -20.21 13.58 -1.46
N SER A 177 -21.39 14.18 -1.45
CA SER A 177 -22.57 13.63 -2.10
C SER A 177 -23.42 14.75 -2.68
N TRP A 178 -24.13 14.47 -3.78
CA TRP A 178 -25.06 15.40 -4.40
C TRP A 178 -26.43 14.74 -4.53
N LEU A 179 -27.45 15.33 -3.88
CA LEU A 179 -28.82 14.85 -3.96
C LEU A 179 -29.54 15.60 -5.09
N VAL A 180 -30.04 14.86 -6.07
CA VAL A 180 -30.96 15.35 -7.09
C VAL A 180 -32.38 14.99 -6.66
N THR A 181 -33.30 15.96 -6.71
CA THR A 181 -34.72 15.75 -6.36
C THR A 181 -35.66 15.94 -7.55
N ASP A 182 -35.20 16.61 -8.60
CA ASP A 182 -35.94 16.77 -9.86
C ASP A 182 -35.52 15.67 -10.84
N GLU A 183 -36.46 14.81 -11.23
CA GLU A 183 -36.21 13.74 -12.19
C GLU A 183 -35.76 14.27 -13.55
N ALA A 184 -36.18 15.48 -13.94
CA ALA A 184 -35.78 16.09 -15.21
C ALA A 184 -34.26 16.31 -15.30
N GLU A 185 -33.57 16.48 -14.17
CA GLU A 185 -32.12 16.63 -14.13
C GLU A 185 -31.35 15.33 -14.45
N LEU A 186 -32.03 14.17 -14.46
CA LEU A 186 -31.45 12.85 -14.68
C LEU A 186 -31.48 12.38 -16.14
N SER A 187 -31.89 13.25 -17.06
CA SER A 187 -31.95 12.94 -18.48
C SER A 187 -30.62 12.35 -18.99
N GLY A 188 -30.71 11.29 -19.79
CA GLY A 188 -29.56 10.54 -20.33
C GLY A 188 -29.01 9.45 -19.40
N ILE A 189 -29.19 9.56 -18.08
CA ILE A 189 -28.67 8.57 -17.12
C ILE A 189 -29.45 7.25 -17.23
N PRO A 190 -28.78 6.10 -17.43
CA PRO A 190 -29.42 4.78 -17.50
C PRO A 190 -30.31 4.47 -16.29
N ALA A 191 -31.37 3.67 -16.50
CA ALA A 191 -32.37 3.41 -15.47
C ALA A 191 -31.82 2.63 -14.27
N ASP A 192 -30.90 1.69 -14.51
CA ASP A 192 -30.15 0.95 -13.50
C ASP A 192 -29.27 1.88 -12.65
N GLU A 193 -28.55 2.81 -13.28
CA GLU A 193 -27.75 3.81 -12.56
C GLU A 193 -28.62 4.77 -11.72
N ARG A 194 -29.79 5.15 -12.23
CA ARG A 194 -30.79 5.91 -11.45
C ARG A 194 -31.33 5.10 -10.28
N GLN A 195 -31.55 3.80 -10.45
CA GLN A 195 -31.98 2.94 -9.34
C GLN A 195 -30.91 2.88 -8.24
N VAL A 196 -29.64 2.66 -8.60
CA VAL A 196 -28.53 2.63 -7.64
C VAL A 196 -28.42 3.95 -6.88
N ALA A 197 -28.55 5.10 -7.56
CA ALA A 197 -28.53 6.40 -6.90
C ALA A 197 -29.74 6.62 -5.95
N ALA A 198 -30.90 6.07 -6.28
CA ALA A 198 -32.09 6.13 -5.41
C ALA A 198 -31.93 5.23 -4.16
N GLU A 199 -31.38 4.02 -4.33
CA GLU A 199 -31.04 3.12 -3.21
C GLU A 199 -30.03 3.80 -2.27
N ALA A 200 -28.98 4.43 -2.81
CA ALA A 200 -28.03 5.21 -2.02
C ALA A 200 -28.67 6.39 -1.28
N ALA A 201 -29.67 7.06 -1.86
CA ALA A 201 -30.42 8.11 -1.17
C ALA A 201 -31.22 7.55 0.00
N GLN A 202 -31.90 6.42 -0.20
CA GLN A 202 -32.68 5.73 0.82
C GLN A 202 -31.81 5.26 1.99
N GLU A 203 -30.65 4.65 1.71
CA GLU A 203 -29.67 4.27 2.74
C GLU A 203 -29.19 5.47 3.56
N ALA A 204 -29.08 6.65 2.93
CA ALA A 204 -28.74 7.90 3.58
C ALA A 204 -29.93 8.62 4.25
N GLY A 205 -31.13 8.01 4.26
CA GLY A 205 -32.34 8.60 4.85
C GLY A 205 -32.89 9.80 4.08
N LYS A 206 -32.62 9.89 2.77
CA LYS A 206 -33.02 10.99 1.88
C LYS A 206 -33.98 10.49 0.80
N SER A 207 -34.78 11.40 0.23
CA SER A 207 -35.64 11.14 -0.93
C SER A 207 -35.05 11.79 -2.18
N GLY A 208 -34.97 11.05 -3.28
CA GLY A 208 -34.35 11.49 -4.53
C GLY A 208 -33.24 10.55 -5.00
N TRP A 209 -32.24 11.09 -5.68
CA TRP A 209 -31.10 10.35 -6.25
C TRP A 209 -29.79 10.90 -5.72
N LEU A 210 -29.02 10.07 -5.02
CA LEU A 210 -27.77 10.46 -4.39
C LEU A 210 -26.58 10.02 -5.23
N PHE A 211 -25.85 10.98 -5.79
CA PHE A 211 -24.61 10.73 -6.50
C PHE A 211 -23.39 10.99 -5.62
N THR A 212 -22.34 10.21 -5.81
CA THR A 212 -21.07 10.31 -5.05
C THR A 212 -19.88 10.38 -6.00
N LEU A 213 -18.69 10.64 -5.45
CA LEU A 213 -17.44 10.65 -6.23
C LEU A 213 -16.81 9.27 -6.39
N LYS A 214 -17.44 8.21 -5.85
CA LYS A 214 -16.98 6.83 -6.04
C LYS A 214 -17.15 6.46 -7.51
N ALA A 215 -16.17 5.75 -8.08
CA ALA A 215 -16.13 5.48 -9.52
C ALA A 215 -17.43 4.87 -10.09
N PRO A 216 -18.11 3.90 -9.42
CA PRO A 216 -19.38 3.36 -9.90
C PRO A 216 -20.53 4.39 -9.98
N SER A 217 -20.46 5.50 -9.24
CA SER A 217 -21.47 6.56 -9.29
C SER A 217 -21.04 7.72 -10.21
N TYR A 218 -19.77 8.11 -10.14
CA TYR A 218 -19.23 9.24 -10.89
C TYR A 218 -19.11 8.95 -12.39
N LEU A 219 -18.55 7.80 -12.78
CA LEU A 219 -18.27 7.52 -14.19
C LEU A 219 -19.54 7.44 -15.05
N PRO A 220 -20.61 6.71 -14.64
CA PRO A 220 -21.83 6.65 -15.44
C PRO A 220 -22.52 8.01 -15.56
N LEU A 221 -22.55 8.81 -14.48
CA LEU A 221 -23.08 10.16 -14.53
C LEU A 221 -22.32 11.01 -15.55
N MET A 222 -20.98 10.98 -15.52
CA MET A 222 -20.18 11.77 -16.46
C MET A 222 -20.30 11.30 -17.90
N GLN A 223 -20.53 10.02 -18.11
CA GLN A 223 -20.66 9.41 -19.44
C GLN A 223 -22.03 9.68 -20.07
N TYR A 224 -23.11 9.62 -19.29
CA TYR A 224 -24.47 9.55 -19.82
C TYR A 224 -25.38 10.73 -19.49
N ALA A 225 -25.13 11.49 -18.41
CA ALA A 225 -26.04 12.58 -18.04
C ALA A 225 -26.05 13.67 -19.12
N ASP A 226 -27.22 14.04 -19.63
CA ASP A 226 -27.39 15.12 -20.62
C ASP A 226 -27.26 16.51 -19.97
N ASN A 227 -27.62 16.61 -18.69
CA ASN A 227 -27.57 17.84 -17.91
C ASN A 227 -26.11 18.33 -17.70
N ARG A 228 -25.72 19.37 -18.45
CA ARG A 228 -24.38 19.98 -18.38
C ARG A 228 -24.05 20.54 -17.00
N ALA A 229 -25.02 21.13 -16.30
CA ALA A 229 -24.79 21.71 -14.98
C ALA A 229 -24.50 20.62 -13.95
N LEU A 230 -25.21 19.48 -14.03
CA LEU A 230 -24.95 18.31 -13.20
C LEU A 230 -23.55 17.73 -13.47
N ARG A 231 -23.17 17.55 -14.74
CA ARG A 231 -21.81 17.12 -15.12
C ARG A 231 -20.74 18.08 -14.63
N GLU A 232 -20.94 19.39 -14.80
CA GLU A 232 -19.97 20.40 -14.34
C GLU A 232 -19.79 20.34 -12.83
N ARG A 233 -20.87 20.23 -12.06
CA ARG A 233 -20.83 20.13 -10.61
C ARG A 233 -20.06 18.91 -10.15
N MET A 234 -20.36 17.74 -10.70
CA MET A 234 -19.68 16.49 -10.36
C MET A 234 -18.22 16.51 -10.80
N TYR A 235 -17.92 17.02 -11.99
CA TYR A 235 -16.55 17.18 -12.49
C TYR A 235 -15.71 18.05 -11.56
N ARG A 236 -16.21 19.24 -11.20
CA ARG A 236 -15.50 20.17 -10.32
C ARG A 236 -15.17 19.48 -9.00
N ALA A 237 -16.18 18.91 -8.34
CA ALA A 237 -16.00 18.19 -7.09
C ALA A 237 -14.98 17.05 -7.21
N TYR A 238 -14.93 16.34 -8.33
CA TYR A 238 -13.99 15.23 -8.56
C TYR A 238 -12.54 15.69 -8.76
N VAL A 239 -12.31 16.77 -9.50
CA VAL A 239 -10.95 17.25 -9.82
C VAL A 239 -10.33 18.11 -8.72
N THR A 240 -11.15 18.61 -7.79
CA THR A 240 -10.70 19.39 -6.63
C THR A 240 -10.59 18.57 -5.33
N ARG A 241 -10.82 17.24 -5.39
CA ARG A 241 -10.72 16.37 -4.20
C ARG A 241 -9.36 16.48 -3.52
N ALA A 242 -9.40 16.55 -2.18
CA ALA A 242 -8.22 16.61 -1.33
C ALA A 242 -7.23 17.72 -1.75
N SER A 243 -7.77 18.88 -2.15
CA SER A 243 -7.00 20.07 -2.51
C SER A 243 -7.44 21.29 -1.71
N GLU A 244 -6.65 22.35 -1.77
CA GLU A 244 -6.94 23.66 -1.19
C GLU A 244 -8.18 24.34 -1.77
N LEU A 245 -8.73 23.82 -2.88
CA LEU A 245 -9.90 24.35 -3.56
C LEU A 245 -11.23 23.86 -2.95
N GLU A 246 -11.19 22.93 -1.99
CA GLU A 246 -12.35 22.38 -1.28
C GLU A 246 -12.19 22.58 0.25
N LYS A 247 -12.72 21.65 1.06
CA LYS A 247 -12.46 21.61 2.49
C LYS A 247 -10.98 21.35 2.75
N THR A 248 -10.33 22.27 3.45
CA THR A 248 -8.91 22.19 3.82
C THR A 248 -8.58 21.04 4.78
N GLU A 249 -9.58 20.41 5.40
CA GLU A 249 -9.42 19.26 6.30
C GLU A 249 -8.69 18.07 5.65
N PHE A 250 -8.91 17.86 4.34
CA PHE A 250 -8.31 16.77 3.57
C PHE A 250 -7.28 17.25 2.55
N ASP A 251 -6.80 18.49 2.67
CA ASP A 251 -5.87 19.08 1.69
C ASP A 251 -4.53 18.32 1.64
N ASN A 252 -4.18 17.83 0.46
CA ASN A 252 -2.93 17.15 0.17
C ASN A 252 -1.85 18.05 -0.44
N THR A 253 -2.10 19.34 -0.71
CA THR A 253 -1.15 20.22 -1.40
C THR A 253 0.17 20.38 -0.66
N GLN A 254 0.13 20.65 0.65
CA GLN A 254 1.35 20.69 1.47
C GLN A 254 1.97 19.29 1.65
N LEU A 255 1.12 18.26 1.76
CA LEU A 255 1.56 16.89 1.92
C LEU A 255 2.35 16.39 0.70
N MET A 256 1.93 16.74 -0.52
CA MET A 256 2.67 16.45 -1.75
C MET A 256 4.05 17.11 -1.75
N ALA A 257 4.15 18.37 -1.33
CA ALA A 257 5.44 19.05 -1.21
C ALA A 257 6.36 18.36 -0.17
N GLN A 258 5.80 17.92 0.95
CA GLN A 258 6.50 17.14 1.97
C GLN A 258 6.93 15.77 1.46
N ILE A 259 6.15 15.08 0.61
CA ILE A 259 6.56 13.81 -0.02
C ILE A 259 7.73 14.02 -0.99
N LEU A 260 7.74 15.13 -1.75
CA LEU A 260 8.77 15.40 -2.75
C LEU A 260 10.12 15.79 -2.14
N LYS A 261 10.12 16.48 -0.99
CA LYS A 261 11.34 17.00 -0.35
C LYS A 261 12.33 15.88 0.02
N PRO A 262 11.95 14.79 0.71
CA PRO A 262 12.84 13.66 0.99
C PRO A 262 13.27 12.89 -0.25
N ARG A 263 12.46 12.84 -1.32
CA ARG A 263 12.81 12.16 -2.59
C ARG A 263 13.98 12.84 -3.32
N ARG A 264 14.15 14.16 -3.14
CA ARG A 264 15.27 14.92 -3.73
C ARG A 264 16.57 14.82 -2.92
N SER A 265 16.48 14.37 -1.68
CA SER A 265 17.59 14.29 -0.73
C SER A 265 18.08 12.85 -0.51
N ARG A 266 17.56 11.88 -1.28
CA ARG A 266 18.00 10.48 -1.31
C ARG A 266 19.25 10.32 -2.15
#